data_AF-A0A7C3Y9Q7-F1
#
_entry.id   AF-A0A7C3Y9Q7-F1
#
_cell.length_a   1.000
_cell.length_b   1.000
_cell.length_c   1.000
_cell.angle_alpha   90.00
_cell.angle_beta   90.00
_cell.angle_gamma   90.00
#
_symmetry.space_group_name_H-M   'P 1'
#
loop_
_entity.id
_entity.type
_entity.pdbx_description
1 polymer ?
#
loop_
_entity_poly.entity_id
_entity_poly.type
_entity_poly.pdbx_seq_one_letter_code
_entity_poly.pdbx_strand_id
1 'polypeptide(L)'
;ADTLIIKRAPHRLLAAGCGDAIANLTAVNDWELAHRLKGEPYSEYAAALSRVSAKLVMDNARVIRKHTEESVRKVVKSLISSGVAMGIAGSSRPASGAEHMFSHALDLIAPRPALHGEQCGVGAIMMAYLQGEDWMAIRDALKTIGAPTTAKELGISPKHLIKALTIAHRIRPERYTILKDGLSAKKAESLARATGVI
;
A
#
# COMPACT_ATOMS: atom_id res chain seq x y z
N ALA A 1 0.73 -20.01 -11.36
CA ALA A 1 -0.46 -19.13 -11.43
C ALA A 1 -0.94 -19.08 -12.89
N ASP A 2 -2.18 -19.51 -13.18
CA ASP A 2 -2.75 -19.50 -14.53
C ASP A 2 -3.29 -18.10 -14.88
N THR A 3 -2.63 -17.41 -15.81
CA THR A 3 -2.95 -16.02 -16.19
C THR A 3 -4.23 -15.88 -17.00
N LEU A 4 -4.65 -16.92 -17.72
CA LEU A 4 -5.88 -16.91 -18.51
C LEU A 4 -7.10 -17.05 -17.60
N ILE A 5 -7.01 -17.86 -16.55
CA ILE A 5 -8.04 -17.95 -15.51
C ILE A 5 -8.12 -16.63 -14.74
N ILE A 6 -6.99 -16.11 -14.25
CA ILE A 6 -6.96 -14.87 -13.44
C ILE A 6 -7.50 -13.68 -14.24
N LYS A 7 -7.23 -13.58 -15.55
CA LYS A 7 -7.79 -12.55 -16.43
C LYS A 7 -9.32 -12.50 -16.45
N ARG A 8 -10.00 -13.62 -16.17
CA ARG A 8 -11.48 -13.66 -16.12
C ARG A 8 -12.04 -13.00 -14.86
N ALA A 9 -11.21 -12.72 -13.85
CA ALA A 9 -11.64 -12.02 -12.65
C ALA A 9 -12.01 -10.55 -12.97
N PRO A 10 -12.89 -9.90 -12.18
CA PRO A 10 -13.20 -8.49 -12.35
C PRO A 10 -11.95 -7.61 -12.29
N HIS A 11 -11.85 -6.62 -13.19
CA HIS A 11 -10.72 -5.67 -13.23
C HIS A 11 -10.44 -5.03 -11.87
N ARG A 12 -11.49 -4.77 -11.08
CA ARG A 12 -11.38 -4.20 -9.73
C ARG A 12 -10.46 -5.04 -8.83
N LEU A 13 -10.48 -6.36 -8.92
CA LEU A 13 -9.61 -7.24 -8.12
C LEU A 13 -8.14 -7.14 -8.58
N LEU A 14 -7.91 -7.04 -9.89
CA LEU A 14 -6.57 -6.81 -10.44
C LEU A 14 -6.01 -5.44 -10.02
N ALA A 15 -6.83 -4.39 -10.09
CA ALA A 15 -6.49 -3.05 -9.65
C ALA A 15 -6.22 -2.99 -8.15
N ALA A 16 -7.00 -3.69 -7.33
CA ALA A 16 -6.73 -3.83 -5.90
C ALA A 16 -5.36 -4.49 -5.65
N GLY A 17 -5.04 -5.59 -6.36
CA GLY A 17 -3.72 -6.22 -6.27
C GLY A 17 -2.55 -5.30 -6.68
N CYS A 18 -2.80 -4.30 -7.54
CA CYS A 18 -1.82 -3.27 -7.85
C CYS A 18 -1.58 -2.32 -6.66
N GLY A 19 -2.63 -1.93 -5.95
CA GLY A 19 -2.51 -1.11 -4.75
C GLY A 19 -1.73 -1.80 -3.63
N ASP A 20 -1.95 -3.11 -3.47
CA ASP A 20 -1.18 -3.97 -2.56
C ASP A 20 0.31 -4.03 -2.94
N ALA A 21 0.62 -4.25 -4.21
CA ALA A 21 2.00 -4.28 -4.68
C ALA A 21 2.71 -2.92 -4.58
N ILE A 22 2.01 -1.81 -4.85
CA ILE A 22 2.60 -0.46 -4.77
C ILE A 22 2.91 -0.07 -3.32
N ALA A 23 2.11 -0.53 -2.35
CA ALA A 23 2.33 -0.33 -0.92
C ALA A 23 3.70 -0.84 -0.41
N ASN A 24 4.34 -1.76 -1.14
CA ASN A 24 5.71 -2.19 -0.87
C ASN A 24 6.71 -1.01 -0.77
N LEU A 25 6.51 0.10 -1.50
CA LEU A 25 7.41 1.25 -1.44
C LEU A 25 7.47 1.85 -0.03
N THR A 26 6.30 2.12 0.55
CA THR A 26 6.21 2.72 1.89
C THR A 26 6.55 1.71 2.98
N ALA A 27 6.26 0.42 2.76
CA ALA A 27 6.66 -0.66 3.66
C ALA A 27 8.19 -0.78 3.78
N VAL A 28 8.92 -0.77 2.65
CA VAL A 28 10.39 -0.82 2.66
C VAL A 28 10.97 0.44 3.30
N ASN A 29 10.42 1.63 3.05
CA ASN A 29 10.85 2.86 3.71
C ASN A 29 10.66 2.80 5.23
N ASP A 30 9.53 2.28 5.70
CA ASP A 30 9.29 2.06 7.14
C ASP A 30 10.25 1.02 7.73
N TRP A 31 10.61 -0.01 6.97
CA TRP A 31 11.58 -1.02 7.39
C TRP A 31 13.00 -0.43 7.51
N GLU A 32 13.42 0.38 6.53
CA GLU A 32 14.69 1.12 6.59
C GLU A 32 14.73 2.11 7.77
N LEU A 33 13.62 2.80 8.03
CA LEU A 33 13.49 3.67 9.18
C LEU A 33 13.63 2.89 10.49
N ALA A 34 12.95 1.74 10.61
CA ALA A 34 13.02 0.89 11.78
C ALA A 34 14.42 0.28 11.99
N HIS A 35 15.10 -0.13 10.91
CA HIS A 35 16.48 -0.57 10.96
C HIS A 35 17.39 0.52 11.54
N ARG A 36 17.32 1.73 10.99
CA ARG A 36 18.17 2.86 11.43
C ARG A 36 17.91 3.31 12.86
N LEU A 37 16.65 3.35 13.30
CA LEU A 37 16.28 3.93 14.60
C LEU A 37 16.12 2.91 15.73
N LYS A 38 15.83 1.64 15.40
CA LYS A 38 15.55 0.57 16.37
C LYS A 38 16.47 -0.63 16.24
N GLY A 39 17.36 -0.66 15.23
CA GLY A 39 18.26 -1.78 15.00
C GLY A 39 17.55 -3.06 14.53
N GLU A 40 16.35 -2.95 13.95
CA GLU A 40 15.63 -4.12 13.44
C GLU A 40 16.44 -4.82 12.33
N PRO A 41 16.43 -6.16 12.26
CA PRO A 41 17.07 -6.89 11.15
C PRO A 41 16.54 -6.41 9.80
N TYR A 42 17.45 -6.16 8.85
CA TYR A 42 17.13 -5.64 7.53
C TYR A 42 17.89 -6.42 6.45
N SER A 43 17.18 -6.79 5.39
CA SER A 43 17.76 -7.47 4.23
C SER A 43 17.65 -6.58 3.01
N GLU A 44 18.79 -6.06 2.55
CA GLU A 44 18.89 -5.25 1.34
C GLU A 44 18.36 -5.99 0.11
N TYR A 45 18.60 -7.30 0.02
CA TYR A 45 18.09 -8.15 -1.06
C TYR A 45 16.56 -8.19 -1.08
N ALA A 46 15.93 -8.43 0.08
CA ALA A 46 14.47 -8.47 0.18
C ALA A 46 13.87 -7.09 -0.11
N ALA A 47 14.47 -6.02 0.41
CA ALA A 47 14.04 -4.65 0.16
C ALA A 47 14.12 -4.27 -1.32
N ALA A 48 15.25 -4.55 -1.99
CA ALA A 48 15.44 -4.26 -3.40
C ALA A 48 14.42 -5.02 -4.27
N LEU A 49 14.23 -6.31 -4.02
CA LEU A 49 13.25 -7.13 -4.74
C LEU A 49 11.82 -6.60 -4.56
N SER A 50 11.49 -6.17 -3.34
CA SER A 50 10.18 -5.59 -3.03
C SER A 50 9.94 -4.26 -3.75
N ARG A 51 10.94 -3.36 -3.77
CA ARG A 51 10.86 -2.09 -4.51
C ARG A 51 10.72 -2.31 -6.02
N VAL A 52 11.43 -3.29 -6.58
CA VAL A 52 11.30 -3.67 -8.00
C VAL A 52 9.89 -4.15 -8.32
N SER A 53 9.27 -4.89 -7.39
CA SER A 53 7.88 -5.37 -7.55
C SER A 53 6.91 -4.20 -7.70
N ALA A 54 6.97 -3.21 -6.79
CA ALA A 54 6.15 -2.00 -6.89
C ALA A 54 6.39 -1.22 -8.20
N LYS A 55 7.66 -1.00 -8.56
CA LYS A 55 8.03 -0.26 -9.79
C LYS A 55 7.49 -0.95 -11.04
N LEU A 56 7.54 -2.28 -11.11
CA LEU A 56 6.97 -3.03 -12.23
C LEU A 56 5.49 -2.71 -12.45
N VAL A 57 4.71 -2.54 -11.38
CA VAL A 57 3.29 -2.17 -11.46
C VAL A 57 3.13 -0.71 -11.89
N MET A 58 3.87 0.21 -11.28
CA MET A 58 3.79 1.64 -11.60
C MET A 58 4.17 1.94 -13.05
N ASP A 59 5.30 1.40 -13.51
CA ASP A 59 5.82 1.62 -14.87
C ASP A 59 4.89 1.04 -15.95
N ASN A 60 4.08 0.04 -15.59
CA ASN A 60 3.15 -0.62 -16.49
C ASN A 60 1.68 -0.23 -16.25
N ALA A 61 1.41 0.85 -15.49
CA ALA A 61 0.05 1.27 -15.14
C ALA A 61 -0.91 1.36 -16.35
N ARG A 62 -0.45 1.96 -17.46
CA ARG A 62 -1.24 2.07 -18.72
C ARG A 62 -1.50 0.73 -19.40
N VAL A 63 -0.56 -0.22 -19.30
CA VAL A 63 -0.73 -1.57 -19.82
C VAL A 63 -1.70 -2.33 -18.93
N ILE A 64 -1.58 -2.19 -17.61
CA ILE A 64 -2.42 -2.88 -16.64
C ILE A 64 -3.89 -2.49 -16.82
N ARG A 65 -4.16 -1.19 -17.04
CA ARG A 65 -5.51 -0.65 -17.30
C ARG A 65 -6.25 -1.34 -18.44
N LYS A 66 -5.53 -1.87 -19.44
CA LYS A 66 -6.13 -2.56 -20.60
C LYS A 66 -6.71 -3.93 -20.26
N HIS A 67 -6.41 -4.48 -19.08
CA HIS A 67 -6.90 -5.76 -18.59
C HIS A 67 -6.68 -6.94 -19.56
N THR A 68 -5.53 -6.97 -20.21
CA THR A 68 -5.12 -8.08 -21.09
C THR A 68 -4.47 -9.20 -20.27
N GLU A 69 -4.19 -10.34 -20.91
CA GLU A 69 -3.41 -11.40 -20.23
C GLU A 69 -2.01 -10.90 -19.86
N GLU A 70 -1.42 -10.02 -20.67
CA GLU A 70 -0.14 -9.38 -20.38
C GLU A 70 -0.24 -8.52 -19.11
N SER A 71 -1.31 -7.72 -18.97
CA SER A 71 -1.61 -6.93 -17.77
C SER A 71 -1.57 -7.82 -16.52
N VAL A 72 -2.31 -8.93 -16.56
CA VAL A 72 -2.41 -9.89 -15.46
C VAL A 72 -1.06 -10.52 -15.15
N ARG A 73 -0.31 -10.93 -16.19
CA ARG A 73 1.02 -11.53 -16.02
C ARG A 73 1.99 -10.60 -15.30
N LYS A 74 1.95 -9.29 -15.56
CA LYS A 74 2.81 -8.32 -14.87
C LYS A 74 2.45 -8.18 -13.39
N VAL A 75 1.15 -8.04 -13.08
CA VAL A 75 0.67 -7.92 -11.69
C VAL A 75 0.96 -9.19 -10.90
N VAL A 76 0.69 -10.37 -11.46
CA VAL A 76 0.98 -11.66 -10.82
C VAL A 76 2.48 -11.83 -10.55
N LYS A 77 3.36 -11.46 -11.50
CA LYS A 77 4.81 -11.48 -11.28
C LYS A 77 5.22 -10.57 -10.13
N SER A 78 4.66 -9.36 -10.06
CA SER A 78 4.90 -8.43 -8.96
C SER A 78 4.49 -9.02 -7.61
N LEU A 79 3.28 -9.57 -7.51
CA LEU A 79 2.77 -10.15 -6.27
C LEU A 79 3.58 -11.38 -5.82
N ILE A 80 3.98 -12.24 -6.76
CA ILE A 80 4.87 -13.38 -6.46
C ILE A 80 6.23 -12.87 -5.96
N SER A 81 6.80 -11.87 -6.62
CA SER A 81 8.07 -11.25 -6.23
C SER A 81 8.01 -10.64 -4.83
N SER A 82 6.89 -9.97 -4.48
CA SER A 82 6.60 -9.49 -3.12
C SER A 82 6.59 -10.65 -2.10
N GLY A 83 5.95 -11.77 -2.44
CA GLY A 83 5.95 -12.99 -1.61
C GLY A 83 7.35 -13.59 -1.41
N VAL A 84 8.17 -13.64 -2.47
CA VAL A 84 9.57 -14.10 -2.39
C VAL A 84 10.39 -13.16 -1.49
N ALA A 85 10.20 -11.85 -1.60
CA ALA A 85 10.87 -10.86 -0.75
C ALA A 85 10.54 -11.10 0.74
N MET A 86 9.27 -11.35 1.08
CA MET A 86 8.89 -11.71 2.46
C MET A 86 9.54 -13.01 2.93
N GLY A 87 9.66 -14.00 2.05
CA GLY A 87 10.37 -15.26 2.34
C GLY A 87 11.85 -15.04 2.67
N ILE A 88 12.55 -14.22 1.87
CA ILE A 88 13.97 -13.86 2.12
C ILE A 88 14.11 -13.09 3.43
N ALA A 89 13.18 -12.18 3.73
CA ALA A 89 13.21 -11.37 4.94
C ALA A 89 12.83 -12.15 6.22
N GLY A 90 12.23 -13.33 6.09
CA GLY A 90 11.62 -14.05 7.22
C GLY A 90 10.50 -13.27 7.92
N SER A 91 9.93 -12.26 7.26
CA SER A 91 8.91 -11.38 7.83
C SER A 91 8.14 -10.65 6.73
N SER A 92 6.99 -10.05 7.08
CA SER A 92 6.24 -9.23 6.13
C SER A 92 6.78 -7.80 5.94
N ARG A 93 7.88 -7.43 6.60
CA ARG A 93 8.46 -6.08 6.53
C ARG A 93 8.65 -5.52 5.10
N PRO A 94 9.13 -6.28 4.10
CA PRO A 94 9.29 -5.74 2.75
C PRO A 94 7.97 -5.39 2.06
N ALA A 95 6.84 -5.95 2.48
CA ALA A 95 5.54 -5.77 1.82
C ALA A 95 4.49 -5.07 2.68
N SER A 96 4.76 -4.87 3.97
CA SER A 96 3.77 -4.35 4.93
C SER A 96 4.40 -3.39 5.93
N GLY A 97 3.96 -2.13 5.90
CA GLY A 97 4.32 -1.05 6.81
C GLY A 97 3.09 -0.32 7.35
N ALA A 98 3.21 0.99 7.56
CA ALA A 98 2.15 1.83 8.09
C ALA A 98 0.89 1.85 7.21
N GLU A 99 1.04 1.73 5.89
CA GLU A 99 -0.10 1.69 4.96
C GLU A 99 -0.99 0.46 5.17
N HIS A 100 -0.38 -0.69 5.47
CA HIS A 100 -1.10 -1.90 5.85
C HIS A 100 -1.72 -1.80 7.24
N MET A 101 -1.02 -1.18 8.20
CA MET A 101 -1.60 -0.90 9.52
C MET A 101 -2.82 0.03 9.41
N PHE A 102 -2.81 1.00 8.50
CA PHE A 102 -3.97 1.82 8.17
C PHE A 102 -5.11 0.99 7.55
N SER A 103 -4.83 0.10 6.59
CA SER A 103 -5.86 -0.80 6.03
C SER A 103 -6.48 -1.69 7.12
N HIS A 104 -5.67 -2.34 7.95
CA HIS A 104 -6.19 -3.16 9.04
C HIS A 104 -7.00 -2.36 10.05
N ALA A 105 -6.63 -1.11 10.33
CA ALA A 105 -7.44 -0.23 11.17
C ALA A 105 -8.80 0.07 10.54
N LEU A 106 -8.87 0.26 9.21
CA LEU A 106 -10.13 0.40 8.49
C LEU A 106 -10.97 -0.87 8.56
N ASP A 107 -10.36 -2.05 8.38
CA ASP A 107 -11.07 -3.34 8.47
C ASP A 107 -11.77 -3.52 9.82
N LEU A 108 -11.19 -2.98 10.91
CA LEU A 108 -11.77 -3.06 12.26
C LEU A 108 -12.91 -2.09 12.52
N ILE A 109 -12.92 -0.91 11.88
CA ILE A 109 -13.83 0.18 12.26
C ILE A 109 -14.82 0.60 11.18
N ALA A 110 -14.55 0.28 9.92
CA ALA A 110 -15.43 0.65 8.81
C ALA A 110 -16.64 -0.30 8.77
N PRO A 111 -17.88 0.20 8.66
CA PRO A 111 -19.07 -0.66 8.57
C PRO A 111 -19.05 -1.61 7.36
N ARG A 112 -18.45 -1.16 6.26
CA ARG A 112 -18.18 -1.95 5.06
C ARG A 112 -16.79 -1.57 4.53
N PRO A 113 -15.75 -2.34 4.86
CA PRO A 113 -14.41 -2.10 4.35
C PRO A 113 -14.33 -2.23 2.82
N ALA A 114 -13.43 -1.48 2.19
CA ALA A 114 -13.09 -1.62 0.78
C ALA A 114 -12.21 -2.87 0.56
N LEU A 115 -11.82 -3.19 -0.68
CA LEU A 115 -10.87 -4.29 -0.89
C LEU A 115 -9.51 -3.94 -0.26
N HIS A 116 -8.84 -4.94 0.32
CA HIS A 116 -7.57 -4.76 1.03
C HIS A 116 -6.55 -3.90 0.24
N GLY A 117 -6.24 -4.31 -0.98
CA GLY A 117 -5.28 -3.57 -1.81
C GLY A 117 -5.73 -2.17 -2.24
N GLU A 118 -7.03 -1.89 -2.29
CA GLU A 118 -7.55 -0.52 -2.49
C GLU A 118 -7.22 0.34 -1.27
N GLN A 119 -7.43 -0.20 -0.06
CA GLN A 119 -7.10 0.49 1.19
C GLN A 119 -5.58 0.68 1.35
N CYS A 120 -4.77 -0.35 1.05
CA CYS A 120 -3.31 -0.28 1.10
C CYS A 120 -2.78 0.77 0.12
N GLY A 121 -3.32 0.85 -1.10
CA GLY A 121 -2.92 1.86 -2.09
C GLY A 121 -3.20 3.30 -1.62
N VAL A 122 -4.37 3.57 -1.06
CA VAL A 122 -4.71 4.88 -0.48
C VAL A 122 -3.86 5.18 0.77
N GLY A 123 -3.60 4.17 1.59
CA GLY A 123 -2.65 4.27 2.70
C GLY A 123 -1.25 4.66 2.23
N ALA A 124 -0.77 4.04 1.15
CA ALA A 124 0.57 4.28 0.60
C ALA A 124 0.73 5.72 0.10
N ILE A 125 -0.31 6.31 -0.50
CA ILE A 125 -0.32 7.74 -0.85
C ILE A 125 -0.03 8.61 0.39
N MET A 126 -0.74 8.36 1.48
CA MET A 126 -0.59 9.15 2.72
C MET A 126 0.73 8.87 3.43
N MET A 127 1.19 7.62 3.47
CA MET A 127 2.45 7.27 4.13
C MET A 127 3.65 7.80 3.36
N ALA A 128 3.63 7.75 2.02
CA ALA A 128 4.68 8.34 1.20
C ALA A 128 4.82 9.85 1.45
N TYR A 129 3.70 10.57 1.61
CA TYR A 129 3.73 11.99 1.98
C TYR A 129 4.43 12.22 3.33
N LEU A 130 4.11 11.42 4.35
CA LEU A 130 4.76 11.52 5.67
C LEU A 130 6.25 11.16 5.63
N GLN A 131 6.63 10.25 4.74
CA GLN A 131 8.02 9.83 4.53
C GLN A 131 8.82 10.84 3.70
N GLY A 132 8.18 11.86 3.12
CA GLY A 132 8.84 12.84 2.25
C GLY A 132 9.11 12.33 0.83
N GLU A 133 8.40 11.29 0.41
CA GLU A 133 8.54 10.63 -0.89
C GLU A 133 7.57 11.19 -1.93
N ASP A 134 7.76 10.81 -3.20
CA ASP A 134 6.86 11.19 -4.30
C ASP A 134 5.52 10.43 -4.25
N TRP A 135 4.66 10.85 -3.33
CA TRP A 135 3.30 10.34 -3.18
C TRP A 135 2.41 10.62 -4.40
N MET A 136 2.74 11.64 -5.21
CA MET A 136 1.99 11.97 -6.42
C MET A 136 2.20 10.90 -7.49
N ALA A 137 3.43 10.39 -7.64
CA ALA A 137 3.70 9.26 -8.54
C ALA A 137 2.87 8.01 -8.17
N ILE A 138 2.74 7.68 -6.87
CA ILE A 138 1.89 6.59 -6.39
C ILE A 138 0.42 6.85 -6.76
N ARG A 139 -0.08 8.05 -6.44
CA ARG A 139 -1.46 8.44 -6.75
C ARG A 139 -1.75 8.35 -8.24
N ASP A 140 -0.86 8.85 -9.08
CA ASP A 140 -1.07 8.94 -10.51
C ASP A 140 -0.98 7.57 -11.19
N ALA A 141 -0.12 6.67 -10.69
CA ALA A 141 -0.10 5.26 -11.10
C ALA A 141 -1.43 4.56 -10.75
N LEU A 142 -1.92 4.72 -9.51
CA LEU A 142 -3.20 4.14 -9.07
C LEU A 142 -4.38 4.67 -9.90
N LYS A 143 -4.44 5.99 -10.13
CA LYS A 143 -5.45 6.60 -11.02
C LYS A 143 -5.39 6.05 -12.44
N THR A 144 -4.19 5.89 -12.99
CA THR A 144 -3.98 5.36 -14.34
C THR A 144 -4.47 3.91 -14.45
N ILE A 145 -4.21 3.08 -13.45
CA ILE A 145 -4.74 1.71 -13.33
C ILE A 145 -6.26 1.75 -13.12
N GLY A 146 -6.76 2.79 -12.46
CA GLY A 146 -8.13 2.96 -12.01
C GLY A 146 -8.43 2.17 -10.73
N ALA A 147 -7.46 2.15 -9.84
CA ALA A 147 -7.66 1.88 -8.43
C ALA A 147 -8.12 3.17 -7.71
N PRO A 148 -8.85 3.07 -6.58
CA PRO A 148 -9.22 4.21 -5.77
C PRO A 148 -8.02 5.01 -5.26
N THR A 149 -8.16 6.32 -5.18
CA THR A 149 -7.18 7.24 -4.59
C THR A 149 -7.76 8.16 -3.52
N THR A 150 -9.08 8.11 -3.30
CA THR A 150 -9.80 8.95 -2.35
C THR A 150 -10.70 8.12 -1.44
N ALA A 151 -11.06 8.69 -0.29
CA ALA A 151 -12.02 8.08 0.65
C ALA A 151 -13.38 7.82 -0.01
N LYS A 152 -13.83 8.75 -0.88
CA LYS A 152 -15.09 8.65 -1.62
C LYS A 152 -15.07 7.45 -2.57
N GLU A 153 -13.99 7.25 -3.31
CA GLU A 153 -13.84 6.11 -4.23
C GLU A 153 -13.74 4.77 -3.48
N LEU A 154 -13.17 4.76 -2.27
CA LEU A 154 -13.20 3.60 -1.37
C LEU A 154 -14.59 3.31 -0.79
N GLY A 155 -15.53 4.26 -0.86
CA GLY A 155 -16.80 4.16 -0.14
C GLY A 155 -16.66 4.32 1.38
N ILE A 156 -15.60 4.98 1.83
CA ILE A 156 -15.28 5.20 3.25
C ILE A 156 -15.51 6.67 3.59
N SER A 157 -16.27 6.93 4.65
CA SER A 157 -16.47 8.32 5.11
C SER A 157 -15.14 8.91 5.63
N PRO A 158 -14.89 10.23 5.47
CA PRO A 158 -13.71 10.89 6.04
C PRO A 158 -13.52 10.65 7.54
N LYS A 159 -14.60 10.56 8.32
CA LYS A 159 -14.56 10.25 9.77
C LYS A 159 -13.86 8.92 10.06
N HIS A 160 -14.23 7.85 9.35
CA HIS A 160 -13.61 6.53 9.52
C HIS A 160 -12.15 6.54 9.05
N LEU A 161 -11.85 7.20 7.93
CA LEU A 161 -10.48 7.32 7.43
C LEU A 161 -9.55 8.04 8.43
N ILE A 162 -9.98 9.20 8.94
CA ILE A 162 -9.24 9.95 9.96
C ILE A 162 -9.08 9.10 11.22
N LYS A 163 -10.15 8.43 11.68
CA LYS A 163 -10.07 7.55 12.85
C LYS A 163 -9.08 6.41 12.64
N ALA A 164 -9.08 5.75 11.49
CA ALA A 164 -8.13 4.69 11.15
C ALA A 164 -6.68 5.18 11.23
N LEU A 165 -6.36 6.34 10.66
CA LEU A 165 -5.03 6.95 10.77
C LEU A 165 -4.60 7.19 12.23
N THR A 166 -5.53 7.62 13.10
CA THR A 166 -5.18 7.86 14.51
C THR A 166 -4.87 6.59 15.30
N ILE A 167 -5.42 5.44 14.90
CA ILE A 167 -5.24 4.17 15.61
C ILE A 167 -4.30 3.19 14.91
N ALA A 168 -3.92 3.45 13.66
CA ALA A 168 -3.09 2.56 12.83
C ALA A 168 -1.82 2.09 13.55
N HIS A 169 -1.09 3.00 14.22
CA HIS A 169 0.12 2.67 15.00
C HIS A 169 -0.08 1.59 16.09
N ARG A 170 -1.32 1.36 16.54
CA ARG A 170 -1.66 0.37 17.59
C ARG A 170 -1.97 -1.01 17.04
N ILE A 171 -2.08 -1.17 15.72
CA ILE A 171 -2.43 -2.45 15.09
C ILE A 171 -1.30 -3.47 15.26
N ARG A 172 -0.05 -3.00 15.19
CA ARG A 172 1.19 -3.77 15.42
C ARG A 172 2.16 -2.92 16.21
N PRO A 173 1.96 -2.76 17.53
CA PRO A 173 2.76 -1.84 18.35
C PRO A 173 4.25 -2.20 18.38
N GLU A 174 4.61 -3.46 18.11
CA GLU A 174 5.98 -3.94 17.97
C GLU A 174 6.66 -3.48 16.67
N ARG A 175 5.90 -3.01 15.68
CA ARG A 175 6.41 -2.62 14.36
C ARG A 175 6.62 -1.11 14.28
N TYR A 176 7.87 -0.67 14.33
CA TYR A 176 8.20 0.74 14.16
C TYR A 176 7.97 1.20 12.71
N THR A 177 7.31 2.34 12.52
CA THR A 177 6.97 2.94 11.22
C THR A 177 7.05 4.48 11.28
N ILE A 178 6.80 5.16 10.16
CA ILE A 178 6.70 6.61 10.10
C ILE A 178 5.62 7.20 11.03
N LEU A 179 4.61 6.41 11.42
CA LEU A 179 3.56 6.84 12.33
C LEU A 179 4.02 6.99 13.78
N LYS A 180 5.16 6.40 14.18
CA LYS A 180 5.73 6.46 15.54
C LYS A 180 4.65 6.18 16.61
N ASP A 181 4.44 7.10 17.54
CA ASP A 181 3.44 7.00 18.62
C ASP A 181 2.02 7.43 18.19
N GLY A 182 1.81 7.66 16.89
CA GLY A 182 0.51 7.94 16.30
C GLY A 182 0.27 9.39 15.87
N LEU A 183 -0.83 9.59 15.14
CA LEU A 183 -1.28 10.89 14.67
C LEU A 183 -2.47 11.38 15.51
N SER A 184 -2.42 12.64 15.96
CA SER A 184 -3.63 13.33 16.44
C SER A 184 -4.67 13.45 15.32
N ALA A 185 -5.96 13.55 15.66
CA ALA A 185 -7.03 13.72 14.67
C ALA A 185 -6.78 14.91 13.72
N LYS A 186 -6.31 16.05 14.24
CA LYS A 186 -5.97 17.24 13.45
C LYS A 186 -4.86 16.97 12.43
N LYS A 187 -3.80 16.25 12.83
CA LYS A 187 -2.70 15.87 11.93
C LYS A 187 -3.16 14.85 10.88
N ALA A 188 -3.97 13.87 11.27
CA ALA A 188 -4.54 12.89 10.36
C ALA A 188 -5.46 13.54 9.30
N GLU A 189 -6.30 14.50 9.71
CA GLU A 189 -7.12 15.27 8.78
C GLU A 189 -6.27 16.14 7.85
N SER A 190 -5.26 16.83 8.39
CA SER A 190 -4.35 17.65 7.58
C SER A 190 -3.61 16.82 6.53
N LEU A 191 -3.14 15.63 6.91
CA LEU A 191 -2.50 14.67 6.01
C LEU A 191 -3.45 14.24 4.87
N ALA A 192 -4.66 13.81 5.23
CA ALA A 192 -5.62 13.33 4.25
C ALA A 192 -6.05 14.44 3.27
N ARG A 193 -6.15 15.70 3.73
CA ARG A 193 -6.40 16.87 2.86
C ARG A 193 -5.21 17.21 1.98
N ALA A 194 -4.00 17.25 2.54
CA ALA A 194 -2.78 17.59 1.80
C ALA A 194 -2.51 16.62 0.64
N THR A 195 -2.90 15.36 0.81
CA THR A 195 -2.77 14.31 -0.21
C THR A 195 -3.98 14.19 -1.14
N GLY A 196 -5.04 14.97 -0.91
CA GLY A 196 -6.29 14.92 -1.69
C GLY A 196 -7.09 13.63 -1.51
N VAL A 197 -6.85 12.88 -0.44
CA VAL A 197 -7.60 11.66 -0.10
C VAL A 197 -9.00 12.00 0.44
N ILE A 198 -9.15 13.16 1.12
CA ILE A 198 -10.44 13.73 1.56
C ILE A 198 -10.62 15.19 1.13
#